data_AF-A0A528X615-F1
#
_entry.id   AF-A0A528X615-F1
#
_cell.length_a   1.000
_cell.length_b   1.000
_cell.length_c   1.000
_cell.angle_alpha   90.00
_cell.angle_beta   90.00
_cell.angle_gamma   90.00
#
_symmetry.space_group_name_H-M   'P 1'
#
loop_
_entity.id
_entity.type
_entity.pdbx_description
1 polymer ?
#
loop_
_entity_poly.entity_id
_entity_poly.type
_entity_poly.pdbx_seq_one_letter_code
_entity_poly.pdbx_strand_id
1 'polypeptide(L)' 'MRQHIQATDILLRPGTIDDVEVIYAALLRLSTHIGAHQEIKSTAEDLRRYGFGANPAFSTLIA' A
#
# COMPACT_ATOMS: atom_id res chain seq x y z
N MET A 1 -0.29 29.02 -19.15
CA MET A 1 -1.05 28.52 -17.99
C MET A 1 -0.15 27.59 -17.19
N ARG A 2 0.41 28.03 -16.06
CA ARG A 2 1.16 27.18 -15.12
C ARG A 2 0.16 26.69 -14.09
N GLN A 3 -0.05 25.38 -13.97
CA GLN A 3 -0.89 24.84 -12.91
C GLN A 3 -0.14 25.04 -11.58
N HIS A 4 -0.78 25.73 -10.64
CA HIS A 4 -0.34 25.78 -9.25
C HIS A 4 -0.56 24.40 -8.65
N ILE A 5 0.51 23.73 -8.25
CA ILE A 5 0.42 22.56 -7.37
C ILE A 5 0.00 23.11 -6.01
N GLN A 6 -1.23 22.84 -5.57
CA GLN A 6 -1.58 23.01 -4.16
C GLN A 6 -0.81 21.92 -3.40
N ALA A 7 0.05 22.33 -2.47
CA ALA A 7 0.64 21.39 -1.53
C ALA A 7 -0.48 20.94 -0.59
N THR A 8 -1.14 19.83 -0.93
CA THR A 8 -1.95 19.09 0.05
C THR A 8 -1.00 18.64 1.15
N ASP A 9 -1.38 18.82 2.41
CA ASP A 9 -0.58 18.41 3.57
C ASP A 9 -0.54 16.87 3.65
N ILE A 10 0.29 16.26 2.79
CA ILE A 10 0.43 14.81 2.68
C ILE A 10 1.55 14.40 3.62
N LEU A 11 1.17 13.73 4.72
CA LEU A 11 2.11 13.17 5.67
C LEU A 11 2.52 11.76 5.25
N LEU A 12 3.74 11.63 4.72
CA LEU A 12 4.33 10.30 4.50
C LEU A 12 4.85 9.72 5.82
N ARG A 13 4.43 8.50 6.13
CA ARG A 13 4.92 7.74 7.29
C ARG A 13 5.16 6.27 6.95
N PRO A 14 6.02 5.57 7.71
CA PRO A 14 6.08 4.10 7.66
C PRO A 14 4.69 3.49 7.89
N GLY A 15 4.35 2.48 7.09
CA GLY A 15 3.17 1.66 7.32
C GLY A 15 3.33 0.82 8.58
N THR A 16 2.23 0.60 9.27
CA THR A 16 2.13 -0.22 10.47
C THR A 16 1.23 -1.42 10.21
N ILE A 17 1.23 -2.40 11.13
CA ILE A 17 0.37 -3.58 10.98
C ILE A 17 -1.14 -3.22 10.95
N ASP A 18 -1.52 -2.08 11.54
CA ASP A 18 -2.90 -1.58 11.53
C ASP A 18 -3.32 -1.07 10.14
N ASP A 19 -2.36 -0.77 9.26
CA ASP A 19 -2.60 -0.30 7.89
C ASP A 19 -2.83 -1.44 6.89
N VAL A 20 -2.76 -2.70 7.30
CA VAL A 20 -2.75 -3.86 6.39
C VAL A 20 -3.95 -3.87 5.44
N GLU A 21 -5.16 -3.59 5.93
CA GLU A 21 -6.35 -3.58 5.09
C GLU A 21 -6.30 -2.44 4.06
N VAL A 22 -5.74 -1.28 4.44
CA VAL A 22 -5.56 -0.15 3.53
C VAL A 22 -4.52 -0.47 2.47
N ILE A 23 -3.39 -1.08 2.85
CA ILE A 23 -2.35 -1.54 1.93
C ILE A 23 -2.91 -2.57 0.95
N TYR A 24 -3.65 -3.56 1.45
CA TYR A 24 -4.25 -4.59 0.61
C TYR A 24 -5.25 -4.00 -0.39
N ALA A 25 -6.14 -3.11 0.08
CA ALA A 25 -7.09 -2.41 -0.78
C ALA A 25 -6.37 -1.57 -1.86
N ALA A 26 -5.28 -0.89 -1.51
CA ALA A 26 -4.48 -0.13 -2.46
C ALA A 26 -3.85 -1.03 -3.54
N LEU A 27 -3.28 -2.18 -3.14
CA LEU A 27 -2.73 -3.17 -4.09
C LEU A 27 -3.82 -3.74 -5.00
N LEU A 28 -5.00 -4.06 -4.47
CA LEU A 28 -6.14 -4.50 -5.28
C LEU A 28 -6.53 -3.43 -6.31
N ARG A 29 -6.72 -2.18 -5.87
CA ARG A 29 -7.05 -1.07 -6.79
C ARG A 29 -6.00 -0.86 -7.87
N LEU A 30 -4.71 -0.91 -7.49
CA LEU A 30 -3.60 -0.81 -8.43
C LEU A 30 -3.62 -1.97 -9.43
N SER A 31 -3.78 -3.20 -8.95
CA SER A 31 -3.82 -4.40 -9.79
C SER A 31 -4.98 -4.35 -10.80
N THR A 32 -6.16 -3.88 -10.39
CA THR A 32 -7.30 -3.68 -11.28
C THR A 32 -6.99 -2.62 -12.33
N HIS A 33 -6.39 -1.49 -11.93
CA HIS A 33 -6.07 -0.40 -12.84
C HIS A 33 -5.09 -0.81 -13.95
N ILE A 34 -4.13 -1.68 -13.63
CA ILE A 34 -3.12 -2.16 -14.59
C ILE A 34 -3.50 -3.48 -15.28
N GLY A 35 -4.68 -4.05 -15.02
CA GLY A 35 -5.12 -5.33 -15.61
C GLY A 35 -4.39 -6.57 -15.07
N ALA A 36 -3.80 -6.50 -13.88
CA ALA A 36 -3.01 -7.55 -13.24
C ALA A 36 -3.70 -8.17 -12.01
N HIS A 37 -5.02 -8.05 -11.88
CA HIS A 37 -5.75 -8.52 -10.69
C HIS A 37 -5.53 -10.00 -10.39
N GLN A 38 -5.47 -10.84 -11.42
CA GLN A 38 -5.20 -12.28 -11.32
C GLN A 38 -3.84 -12.64 -10.71
N GLU A 39 -2.90 -11.69 -10.66
CA GLU A 39 -1.58 -11.89 -10.05
C GLU A 39 -1.60 -11.67 -8.53
N ILE A 40 -2.65 -11.06 -7.97
CA ILE A 40 -2.82 -10.91 -6.53
C ILE A 40 -3.31 -12.23 -5.94
N LYS A 41 -2.34 -13.10 -5.62
CA LYS A 41 -2.56 -14.38 -4.95
C LYS A 41 -2.54 -14.26 -3.43
N SER A 42 -1.99 -13.18 -2.91
CA SER A 42 -1.91 -12.89 -1.48
C SER A 42 -3.23 -12.36 -0.93
N THR A 43 -3.42 -12.60 0.36
CA THR A 43 -4.49 -12.06 1.20
C THR A 43 -3.96 -10.93 2.08
N ALA A 44 -4.86 -10.18 2.73
CA ALA A 44 -4.49 -9.24 3.78
C ALA A 44 -3.71 -9.93 4.92
N GLU A 45 -4.07 -11.17 5.26
CA GLU A 45 -3.38 -11.94 6.30
C GLU A 45 -1.95 -12.31 5.89
N ASP A 46 -1.71 -12.60 4.62
CA ASP A 46 -0.35 -12.80 4.11
C ASP A 46 0.49 -11.53 4.27
N LEU A 47 -0.09 -10.34 4.04
CA LEU A 47 0.62 -9.09 4.29
C LEU A 47 0.92 -8.87 5.78
N ARG A 48 0.01 -9.23 6.71
CA ARG A 48 0.31 -9.20 8.15
C ARG A 48 1.51 -10.07 8.48
N ARG A 49 1.49 -11.31 8.00
CA ARG A 49 2.46 -12.34 8.33
C ARG A 49 3.85 -12.05 7.75
N TYR A 50 3.92 -11.56 6.52
CA TYR A 50 5.19 -11.42 5.80
C TYR A 50 5.67 -9.96 5.73
N GLY A 51 4.79 -8.98 5.90
CA GLY A 51 5.13 -7.55 5.82
C GLY A 51 5.54 -6.90 7.13
N PHE A 52 5.30 -7.58 8.25
CA PHE A 52 5.53 -7.04 9.58
C PHE A 52 6.19 -8.09 10.49
N GLY A 53 6.93 -7.64 11.50
CA GLY A 53 7.69 -8.50 12.42
C GLY A 53 9.20 -8.26 12.34
N ALA A 54 9.99 -9.20 12.90
CA ALA A 54 11.43 -9.02 13.07
C ALA A 54 12.24 -9.03 11.76
N ASN A 55 11.73 -9.67 10.71
CA ASN A 55 12.39 -9.74 9.40
C ASN A 55 11.33 -9.70 8.27
N PRO A 56 10.76 -8.51 7.99
CA PRO A 56 9.69 -8.39 7.01
C PRO A 56 10.23 -8.52 5.58
N ALA A 57 9.46 -9.16 4.71
CA ALA A 57 9.80 -9.36 3.29
C ALA A 57 9.70 -8.06 2.46
N PHE A 58 8.99 -7.06 2.97
CA PHE A 58 8.84 -5.76 2.34
C PHE A 58 8.60 -4.68 3.41
N SER A 59 8.63 -3.42 3.01
CA SER A 59 8.20 -2.28 3.83
C SER A 59 7.30 -1.37 3.00
N THR A 60 6.49 -0.55 3.67
CA THR A 60 5.52 0.34 3.01
C THR A 60 5.59 1.75 3.56
N LEU A 61 5.27 2.73 2.72
CA LEU A 61 4.99 4.11 3.12
C LEU A 61 3.51 4.41 2.86
N ILE A 62 2.88 5.13 3.79
CA ILE A 62 1.48 5.54 3.75
C ILE A 62 1.42 7.07 3.74
N ALA A 63 0.47 7.61 2.97
CA ALA A 63 0.18 9.03 2.79
C ALA A 63 -1.32 9.28 2.94
#